data_AF-A0A351FWN8-F1
#
_entry.id   AF-A0A351FWN8-F1
#
_cell.length_a   1.000
_cell.length_b   1.000
_cell.length_c   1.000
_cell.angle_alpha   90.00
_cell.angle_beta   90.00
_cell.angle_gamma   90.00
#
_symmetry.space_group_name_H-M   'P 1'
#
loop_
_entity.id
_entity.type
_entity.pdbx_description
1 polymer ?
#
loop_
_entity_poly.entity_id
_entity_poly.type
_entity_poly.pdbx_seq_one_letter_code
_entity_poly.pdbx_strand_id
1 'polypeptide(L)'
;DQIVHNGVPVEARRYVTDLFTDAAIEFIEASGKQPWFCYLALNAPHSPWVVGTSHDGQARGDRLIEKYQKRGCPLREARIYAMIDIIDQNLGRLLDLLARRTLDKNTVVVFMTDNGGVS
;
A
#
# COMPACT_ATOMS: atom_id res chain seq x y z
N ASP A 1 -5.56 12.20 -5.92
CA ASP A 1 -4.66 11.75 -7.00
C ASP A 1 -5.45 11.20 -8.16
N GLN A 2 -5.09 11.57 -9.38
CA GLN A 2 -5.64 10.97 -10.60
C GLN A 2 -4.87 9.68 -10.87
N ILE A 3 -5.56 8.55 -10.92
CA ILE A 3 -4.94 7.27 -11.28
C ILE A 3 -4.98 7.12 -12.79
N VAL A 4 -3.88 6.66 -13.37
CA VAL A 4 -3.76 6.39 -14.81
C VAL A 4 -3.32 4.94 -14.98
N HIS A 5 -4.06 4.17 -15.77
CA HIS A 5 -3.73 2.79 -16.13
C HIS A 5 -3.48 2.72 -17.63
N ASN A 6 -2.25 2.37 -18.04
CA ASN A 6 -1.83 2.29 -19.45
C ASN A 6 -2.16 3.53 -20.28
N GLY A 7 -1.92 4.72 -19.70
CA GLY A 7 -2.17 6.01 -20.34
C GLY A 7 -3.62 6.49 -20.27
N VAL A 8 -4.53 5.71 -19.69
CA VAL A 8 -5.95 6.07 -19.57
C VAL A 8 -6.28 6.44 -18.12
N PRO A 9 -6.84 7.63 -17.85
CA PRO A 9 -7.34 7.98 -16.53
C PRO A 9 -8.45 7.02 -16.07
N VAL A 10 -8.40 6.62 -14.80
CA VAL A 10 -9.42 5.75 -14.19
C VAL A 10 -10.01 6.39 -12.95
N GLU A 11 -11.33 6.27 -12.79
CA GLU A 11 -12.00 6.63 -11.53
C GLU A 11 -11.74 5.52 -10.50
N ALA A 12 -11.32 5.91 -9.31
CA ALA A 12 -11.02 4.99 -8.22
C ALA A 12 -11.56 5.54 -6.90
N ARG A 13 -12.21 4.66 -6.13
CA ARG A 13 -12.85 5.02 -4.84
C ARG A 13 -12.23 4.32 -3.63
N ARG A 14 -11.22 3.48 -3.86
CA ARG A 14 -10.46 2.79 -2.81
C ARG A 14 -9.16 3.51 -2.53
N TYR A 15 -8.57 3.22 -1.38
CA TYR A 15 -7.27 3.77 -1.03
C TYR A 15 -6.20 3.36 -2.03
N VAL A 16 -5.43 4.33 -2.51
CA VAL A 16 -4.47 4.14 -3.61
C VAL A 16 -3.40 3.10 -3.29
N THR A 17 -2.96 3.00 -2.03
CA THR A 17 -2.00 1.97 -1.60
C THR A 17 -2.53 0.56 -1.82
N ASP A 18 -3.82 0.32 -1.55
CA ASP A 18 -4.41 -0.99 -1.82
C ASP A 18 -4.53 -1.22 -3.33
N LEU A 19 -4.94 -0.20 -4.09
CA LEU A 19 -5.12 -0.32 -5.54
C LEU A 19 -3.81 -0.65 -6.27
N PHE A 20 -2.71 0.00 -5.89
CA PHE A 20 -1.41 -0.29 -6.48
C PHE A 20 -0.89 -1.67 -6.07
N THR A 21 -1.18 -2.10 -4.84
CA THR A 21 -0.84 -3.46 -4.40
C THR A 21 -1.65 -4.51 -5.15
N ASP A 22 -2.95 -4.27 -5.37
CA ASP A 22 -3.83 -5.15 -6.14
C ASP A 22 -3.31 -5.28 -7.58
N ALA A 23 -2.96 -4.16 -8.22
CA ALA A 23 -2.38 -4.17 -9.57
C ALA A 23 -1.03 -4.91 -9.64
N ALA A 24 -0.18 -4.79 -8.62
CA ALA A 24 1.08 -5.53 -8.55
C ALA A 24 0.86 -7.04 -8.41
N ILE A 25 -0.10 -7.46 -7.57
CA ILE A 25 -0.53 -8.86 -7.42
C ILE A 25 -1.04 -9.39 -8.78
N GLU A 26 -1.95 -8.67 -9.42
CA GLU A 26 -2.51 -9.04 -10.74
C GLU A 26 -1.42 -9.16 -11.80
N PHE A 27 -0.47 -8.23 -11.85
CA PHE A 27 0.68 -8.27 -12.76
C PHE A 27 1.55 -9.52 -12.55
N ILE A 28 1.89 -9.85 -11.30
CA ILE A 28 2.71 -11.01 -10.98
C ILE A 28 1.96 -12.30 -11.32
N GLU A 29 0.66 -12.38 -11.03
CA GLU A 29 -0.16 -13.53 -11.37
C GLU A 29 -0.27 -13.74 -12.90
N ALA A 30 -0.47 -12.65 -13.65
CA ALA A 30 -0.56 -12.68 -15.10
C ALA A 30 0.76 -13.05 -15.79
N SER A 31 1.91 -12.84 -15.12
CA SER A 31 3.24 -13.14 -15.65
C SER A 31 3.50 -14.65 -15.80
N GLY A 32 2.76 -15.51 -15.08
CA GLY A 32 2.88 -16.96 -15.17
C GLY A 32 4.30 -17.46 -14.85
N LYS A 33 4.98 -18.03 -15.85
CA LYS A 33 6.36 -18.54 -15.72
C LYS A 33 7.42 -17.60 -16.30
N GLN A 34 7.03 -16.47 -16.90
CA GLN A 34 7.98 -15.54 -17.48
C GLN A 34 8.71 -14.78 -16.37
N PRO A 35 10.02 -14.47 -16.54
CA PRO A 35 10.70 -13.54 -15.66
C PRO A 35 10.01 -12.18 -15.69
N TRP A 36 9.91 -11.53 -14.54
CA TRP A 36 9.25 -10.25 -14.40
C TRP A 36 10.07 -9.32 -13.50
N PHE A 37 9.84 -8.02 -13.69
CA PHE A 37 10.29 -6.96 -12.79
C PHE A 37 9.08 -6.15 -12.38
N CYS A 38 8.79 -6.10 -11.07
CA CYS A 38 7.67 -5.36 -10.52
C CYS A 38 8.21 -4.22 -9.65
N TYR A 39 7.93 -2.98 -10.03
CA TYR A 39 8.27 -1.81 -9.23
C TYR A 39 7.00 -1.21 -8.65
N LEU A 40 6.75 -1.49 -7.37
CA LEU A 40 5.60 -0.99 -6.62
C LEU A 40 5.99 0.28 -5.85
N ALA A 41 5.85 1.43 -6.50
CA ALA A 41 6.15 2.74 -5.92
C ALA A 41 4.91 3.34 -5.23
N LEU A 42 4.79 3.11 -3.93
CA LEU A 42 3.70 3.65 -3.11
C LEU A 42 3.97 5.13 -2.79
N ASN A 43 2.94 5.97 -2.87
CA ASN A 43 3.01 7.38 -2.45
C ASN A 43 2.91 7.56 -0.93
N ALA A 44 2.25 6.62 -0.24
CA ALA A 44 2.18 6.61 1.21
C ALA A 44 3.57 6.38 1.83
N PRO A 45 3.92 7.03 2.96
CA PRO A 45 3.07 7.86 3.81
C PRO A 45 3.24 9.37 3.56
N HIS A 46 3.49 9.82 2.32
CA HIS A 46 3.61 11.25 2.03
C HIS A 46 2.33 12.03 2.40
N SER A 47 2.47 13.32 2.72
CA SER A 47 1.32 14.22 2.94
C SER A 47 0.37 14.19 1.74
N PRO A 48 -0.96 14.32 1.92
CA PRO A 48 -1.67 14.96 3.04
C PRO A 48 -2.05 14.07 4.24
N TRP A 49 -1.50 12.85 4.37
CA TRP A 49 -1.81 11.91 5.45
C TRP A 49 -3.29 11.59 5.61
N VAL A 50 -3.99 11.54 4.48
CA VAL A 50 -5.38 11.12 4.41
C VAL A 50 -5.40 9.61 4.29
N VAL A 51 -5.75 8.96 5.39
CA VAL A 51 -6.10 7.54 5.39
C VAL A 51 -7.60 7.47 5.15
N GLY A 52 -8.06 6.73 4.14
CA GLY A 52 -9.49 6.62 3.83
C GLY A 52 -10.28 6.40 5.11
N THR A 53 -11.15 7.36 5.45
CA THR A 53 -11.91 7.35 6.71
C THR A 53 -13.32 6.82 6.47
N SER A 54 -14.12 6.65 7.52
CA SER A 54 -15.55 6.34 7.40
C SER A 54 -16.32 7.32 6.50
N HIS A 55 -15.85 8.56 6.35
CA HIS A 55 -16.42 9.53 5.42
C HIS A 55 -16.33 9.08 3.95
N ASP A 56 -15.36 8.22 3.62
CA ASP A 56 -15.17 7.62 2.29
C ASP A 56 -15.56 6.13 2.26
N GLY A 57 -16.29 5.64 3.27
CA GLY A 57 -16.67 4.23 3.40
C GLY A 57 -15.51 3.30 3.79
N GLN A 58 -14.43 3.83 4.38
CA GLN A 58 -13.21 3.09 4.66
C GLN A 58 -12.92 3.01 6.17
N ALA A 59 -13.77 2.29 6.91
CA ALA A 59 -13.66 2.14 8.37
C ALA A 59 -12.31 1.60 8.88
N ARG A 60 -11.52 0.94 8.01
CA ARG A 60 -10.16 0.46 8.34
C ARG A 60 -9.23 1.61 8.74
N GLY A 61 -9.28 2.74 8.03
CA GLY A 61 -8.41 3.88 8.33
C GLY A 61 -8.66 4.45 9.71
N ASP A 62 -9.93 4.65 10.06
CA ASP A 62 -10.33 5.17 11.37
C ASP A 62 -9.87 4.26 12.52
N ARG A 63 -10.05 2.95 12.36
CA ARG A 63 -9.60 1.96 13.36
C ARG A 63 -8.09 2.04 13.59
N LEU A 64 -7.31 2.22 12.52
CA LEU A 64 -5.85 2.32 12.62
C LEU A 64 -5.44 3.65 13.26
N ILE A 65 -6.06 4.76 12.89
CA ILE A 65 -5.82 6.06 13.54
C ILE A 65 -6.12 5.95 15.04
N GLU A 66 -7.27 5.39 15.42
CA GLU A 66 -7.66 5.19 16.81
C GLU A 66 -6.67 4.29 17.57
N LYS A 67 -6.19 3.20 16.94
CA LYS A 67 -5.16 2.31 17.50
C LYS A 67 -3.92 3.10 17.92
N TYR A 68 -3.44 4.03 17.09
CA TYR A 68 -2.25 4.83 17.41
C TYR A 68 -2.53 5.98 18.37
N GLN A 69 -3.70 6.62 18.30
CA GLN A 69 -4.11 7.62 19.30
C GLN A 69 -4.22 7.02 20.70
N LYS A 70 -4.78 5.80 20.84
CA LYS A 70 -4.83 5.07 22.12
C LYS A 70 -3.45 4.73 22.68
N ARG A 71 -2.40 4.77 21.85
CA ARG A 71 -0.99 4.59 22.26
C ARG A 71 -0.30 5.91 22.61
N GLY A 72 -1.03 7.03 22.62
CA GLY A 72 -0.51 8.35 22.97
C GLY A 72 0.07 9.14 21.79
N CYS A 73 -0.06 8.66 20.56
CA CYS A 73 0.38 9.44 19.39
C CYS A 73 -0.57 10.62 19.14
N PRO A 74 -0.06 11.84 18.90
CA PRO A 74 -0.88 12.92 18.39
C PRO A 74 -1.49 12.56 17.04
N LEU A 75 -2.58 13.25 16.65
CA LEU A 75 -3.39 12.87 15.48
C LEU A 75 -2.57 12.79 14.18
N ARG A 76 -1.58 13.67 14.00
CA ARG A 76 -0.71 13.68 12.82
C ARG A 76 0.10 12.38 12.73
N GLU A 77 0.81 12.03 13.78
CA GLU A 77 1.65 10.82 13.85
C GLU A 77 0.76 9.58 13.78
N ALA A 78 -0.41 9.59 14.40
CA ALA A 78 -1.38 8.50 14.30
C ALA A 78 -1.85 8.24 12.86
N ARG A 79 -2.07 9.30 12.06
CA ARG A 79 -2.38 9.17 10.63
C ARG A 79 -1.21 8.61 9.83
N ILE A 80 0.00 9.11 10.06
CA ILE A 80 1.21 8.61 9.40
C ILE A 80 1.42 7.12 9.71
N TYR A 81 1.33 6.73 10.98
CA TYR A 81 1.48 5.34 11.37
C TYR A 81 0.34 4.46 10.85
N ALA A 82 -0.88 4.98 10.73
CA ALA A 82 -1.97 4.26 10.09
C ALA A 82 -1.69 4.01 8.58
N MET A 83 -1.09 4.95 7.86
CA MET A 83 -0.64 4.72 6.48
C MET A 83 0.45 3.64 6.42
N ILE A 84 1.44 3.71 7.31
CA ILE A 84 2.52 2.72 7.39
C ILE A 84 1.97 1.32 7.70
N ASP A 85 1.01 1.21 8.60
CA ASP A 85 0.35 -0.06 8.93
C ASP A 85 -0.40 -0.62 7.70
N ILE A 86 -1.02 0.23 6.88
CA ILE A 86 -1.62 -0.20 5.61
C ILE A 86 -0.55 -0.66 4.60
N ILE A 87 0.62 -0.02 4.54
CA ILE A 87 1.74 -0.49 3.72
C ILE A 87 2.19 -1.87 4.19
N ASP A 88 2.38 -2.06 5.49
CA ASP A 88 2.78 -3.35 6.09
C ASP A 88 1.78 -4.47 5.78
N GLN A 89 0.48 -4.20 5.94
CA GLN A 89 -0.58 -5.15 5.57
C GLN A 89 -0.55 -5.51 4.08
N ASN A 90 -0.32 -4.54 3.20
CA ASN A 90 -0.25 -4.77 1.75
C ASN A 90 1.03 -5.52 1.34
N LEU A 91 2.15 -5.24 2.00
CA LEU A 91 3.37 -6.03 1.84
C LEU A 91 3.13 -7.49 2.27
N GLY A 92 2.42 -7.71 3.38
CA GLY A 92 1.98 -9.03 3.80
C GLY A 92 1.17 -9.75 2.71
N ARG A 93 0.20 -9.07 2.08
CA ARG A 93 -0.59 -9.63 0.97
C ARG A 93 0.28 -10.05 -0.23
N LEU A 94 1.28 -9.22 -0.58
CA LEU A 94 2.20 -9.51 -1.67
C LEU A 94 3.10 -10.70 -1.35
N LEU A 95 3.66 -10.76 -0.14
CA LEU A 95 4.50 -11.87 0.30
C LEU A 95 3.69 -13.18 0.40
N ASP A 96 2.45 -13.11 0.87
CA ASP A 96 1.52 -14.24 0.89
C ASP A 96 1.23 -14.77 -0.52
N LEU A 97 1.07 -13.90 -1.52
CA LEU A 97 0.94 -14.32 -2.91
C LEU A 97 2.19 -15.11 -3.34
N LEU A 98 3.39 -14.55 -3.12
CA LEU A 98 4.64 -15.20 -3.51
C LEU A 98 4.77 -16.59 -2.86
N ALA A 99 4.45 -16.70 -1.57
CA ALA A 99 4.48 -17.97 -0.86
C ALA A 99 3.44 -18.96 -1.41
N ARG A 100 2.17 -18.55 -1.57
CA ARG A 100 1.08 -19.41 -2.08
C ARG A 100 1.33 -19.91 -3.49
N ARG A 101 2.07 -19.14 -4.30
CA ARG A 101 2.45 -19.51 -5.67
C ARG A 101 3.83 -20.15 -5.78
N THR A 102 4.51 -20.39 -4.65
CA THR A 102 5.89 -20.95 -4.61
C THR A 102 6.88 -20.11 -5.43
N LEU A 103 6.64 -18.81 -5.53
CA LEU A 103 7.53 -17.84 -6.19
C LEU A 103 8.59 -17.30 -5.22
N ASP A 104 8.39 -17.46 -3.91
CA ASP A 104 9.27 -16.98 -2.84
C ASP A 104 10.71 -17.52 -2.93
N LYS A 105 10.92 -18.68 -3.58
CA LYS A 105 12.24 -19.28 -3.77
C LYS A 105 13.05 -18.66 -4.91
N ASN A 106 12.41 -17.95 -5.82
CA ASN A 106 13.04 -17.37 -7.02
C ASN A 106 12.68 -15.89 -7.21
N THR A 107 12.32 -15.21 -6.13
CA THR A 107 11.97 -13.79 -6.14
C THR A 107 12.84 -13.08 -5.12
N VAL A 108 13.58 -12.06 -5.57
CA VAL A 108 14.26 -11.13 -4.66
C VAL A 108 13.31 -9.96 -4.38
N VAL A 109 13.01 -9.72 -3.11
CA VAL A 109 12.20 -8.58 -2.67
C VAL A 109 13.12 -7.52 -2.08
N VAL A 110 13.07 -6.31 -2.66
CA VAL A 110 13.76 -5.13 -2.13
C VAL A 110 12.71 -4.18 -1.59
N PHE A 111 12.76 -3.90 -0.28
CA PHE A 111 11.92 -2.90 0.37
C PHE A 111 12.77 -1.69 0.71
N MET A 112 12.41 -0.52 0.17
CA MET A 112 13.19 0.70 0.32
C MET A 112 12.29 1.94 0.32
N THR A 113 12.89 3.09 0.64
CA THR A 113 12.27 4.41 0.60
C THR A 113 13.15 5.35 -0.23
N ASP A 114 12.53 6.32 -0.88
CA ASP A 114 13.19 7.41 -1.61
C ASP A 114 13.88 8.40 -0.65
N ASN A 115 13.25 8.73 0.48
CA ASN A 115 13.80 9.59 1.53
C ASN A 115 13.11 9.42 2.89
N GLY A 116 13.67 10.06 3.93
CA GLY A 116 13.08 10.10 5.27
C GLY A 116 11.93 11.11 5.41
N GLY A 117 11.37 11.18 6.62
CA GLY A 117 10.33 12.15 6.95
C GLY A 117 10.83 13.60 6.93
N VAL A 118 9.92 14.53 6.63
CA VAL A 118 10.15 15.96 6.81
C VAL A 118 10.08 16.26 8.32
N SER A 119 11.18 16.71 8.89
CA SER A 119 11.30 17.16 10.30
C SER A 119 10.63 18.50 10.52
#